data_AF-A0A0C2J4D2-F1
#
_entry.id   AF-A0A0C2J4D2-F1
#
_cell.length_a   1.000
_cell.length_b   1.000
_cell.length_c   1.000
_cell.angle_alpha   90.00
_cell.angle_beta   90.00
_cell.angle_gamma   90.00
#
_symmetry.space_group_name_H-M   'P 1'
#
loop_
_entity.id
_entity.type
_entity.pdbx_description
1 polymer ?
#
loop_
_entity_poly.entity_id
_entity_poly.type
_entity_poly.pdbx_seq_one_letter_code
_entity_poly.pdbx_strand_id
1 'polypeptide(L)'
;MSILNNIKNFEDSEFQDWIWRFEKATAAMGRSKDEDMISHLPVFLEGIALKFFRALPLEIQGSYPKSKEHLKTRFSPSVGKSSMDLENYRNFGYNIKKLVDLAFRLFDGKDKDCLYLTNFLKKIDPVQAEVIATHDSVKTIDQAIALCKKIVDAKEMYGAKSCNTVDASLEITKELKKEIQSLTDKVNAILLEKKSEPCYAAVPKQ
;
A
#
# COMPACT_ATOMS: atom_id res chain seq x y z
N MET A 1 8.64 0.93 -44.21
CA MET A 1 8.69 -0.09 -43.14
C MET A 1 8.21 0.56 -41.86
N SER A 2 7.08 0.08 -41.31
CA SER A 2 6.25 0.79 -40.34
C SER A 2 6.99 1.07 -39.02
N ILE A 3 7.00 2.32 -38.58
CA ILE A 3 7.56 2.80 -37.30
C ILE A 3 6.98 2.00 -36.11
N LEU A 4 5.77 1.45 -36.28
CA LEU A 4 5.07 0.61 -35.32
C LEU A 4 5.75 -0.72 -34.99
N ASN A 5 6.55 -1.29 -35.90
CA ASN A 5 7.19 -2.59 -35.65
C ASN A 5 8.29 -2.54 -34.56
N ASN A 6 8.69 -1.33 -34.14
CA ASN A 6 9.73 -1.14 -33.13
C ASN A 6 9.16 -0.91 -31.72
N ILE A 7 7.84 -0.77 -31.56
CA ILE A 7 7.23 -0.68 -30.23
C ILE A 7 7.03 -2.10 -29.73
N LYS A 8 7.71 -2.45 -28.64
CA LYS A 8 7.43 -3.70 -27.93
C LYS A 8 6.03 -3.64 -27.34
N ASN A 9 5.31 -4.76 -27.39
CA ASN A 9 4.03 -4.89 -26.72
C ASN A 9 4.19 -4.73 -25.19
N PHE A 10 3.15 -4.21 -24.56
CA PHE A 10 3.12 -3.93 -23.13
C PHE A 10 2.32 -4.99 -22.39
N GLU A 11 2.95 -5.61 -21.39
CA GLU A 11 2.34 -6.62 -20.52
C GLU A 11 2.27 -6.14 -19.05
N ASP A 12 3.41 -5.87 -18.41
CA ASP A 12 3.46 -5.43 -17.00
C ASP A 12 4.71 -4.57 -16.62
N SER A 13 5.41 -3.97 -17.60
CA SER A 13 6.69 -3.25 -17.39
C SER A 13 6.53 -1.76 -17.04
N GLU A 14 7.59 -0.96 -17.21
CA GLU A 14 7.60 0.51 -17.04
C GLU A 14 6.54 1.22 -17.95
N PHE A 15 5.32 1.38 -17.44
CA PHE A 15 4.20 1.95 -18.21
C PHE A 15 4.47 3.37 -18.70
N GLN A 16 5.18 4.20 -17.91
CA GLN A 16 5.46 5.60 -18.28
C GLN A 16 6.40 5.72 -19.49
N ASP A 17 7.46 4.94 -19.53
CA ASP A 17 8.39 4.94 -20.69
C ASP A 17 7.71 4.33 -21.91
N TRP A 18 6.94 3.26 -21.71
CA TRP A 18 6.22 2.62 -22.81
C TRP A 18 5.16 3.54 -23.43
N ILE A 19 4.28 4.15 -22.62
CA ILE A 19 3.20 5.00 -23.13
C ILE A 19 3.77 6.22 -23.87
N TRP A 20 4.89 6.77 -23.40
CA TRP A 20 5.58 7.85 -24.09
C TRP A 20 6.08 7.42 -25.48
N ARG A 21 6.66 6.22 -25.61
CA ARG A 21 7.09 5.69 -26.92
C ARG A 21 5.91 5.43 -27.85
N PHE A 22 4.81 4.88 -27.32
CA PHE A 22 3.57 4.69 -28.05
C PHE A 22 3.03 6.01 -28.63
N GLU A 23 2.94 7.06 -27.80
CA GLU A 23 2.47 8.38 -28.20
C GLU A 23 3.39 9.04 -29.24
N LYS A 24 4.70 8.88 -29.10
CA LYS A 24 5.66 9.42 -30.08
C LYS A 24 5.57 8.70 -31.42
N ALA A 25 5.42 7.38 -31.42
CA ALA A 25 5.30 6.62 -32.65
C ALA A 25 3.98 6.90 -33.38
N THR A 26 2.87 6.97 -32.66
CA THR A 26 1.56 7.32 -33.22
C THR A 26 1.53 8.74 -33.77
N ALA A 27 2.11 9.70 -33.05
CA ALA A 27 2.30 11.07 -33.55
C ALA A 27 3.18 11.12 -34.80
N ALA A 28 4.28 10.35 -34.87
CA ALA A 28 5.15 10.30 -36.04
C ALA A 28 4.46 9.74 -37.30
N MET A 29 3.37 8.99 -37.13
CA MET A 29 2.52 8.51 -38.24
C MET A 29 1.36 9.44 -38.58
N GLY A 30 1.25 10.62 -37.93
CA GLY A 30 0.14 11.54 -38.10
C GLY A 30 -1.17 11.08 -37.44
N ARG A 31 -1.11 10.09 -36.54
CA ARG A 31 -2.23 9.46 -35.85
C ARG A 31 -2.30 9.89 -34.38
N SER A 32 -2.36 11.20 -34.16
CA SER A 32 -2.36 11.79 -32.81
C SER A 32 -3.76 12.12 -32.27
N LYS A 33 -4.81 11.80 -33.02
CA LYS A 33 -6.20 11.99 -32.58
C LYS A 33 -6.59 10.88 -31.61
N ASP A 34 -7.53 11.19 -30.72
CA ASP A 34 -8.07 10.25 -29.73
C ASP A 34 -8.55 8.94 -30.37
N GLU A 35 -9.38 9.05 -31.41
CA GLU A 35 -9.95 7.95 -32.20
C GLU A 35 -8.87 7.03 -32.82
N ASP A 36 -7.79 7.63 -33.32
CA ASP A 36 -6.68 6.88 -33.89
C ASP A 36 -5.87 6.19 -32.79
N MET A 37 -5.59 6.88 -31.68
CA MET A 37 -4.80 6.31 -30.59
C MET A 37 -5.54 5.15 -29.91
N ILE A 38 -6.85 5.30 -29.67
CA ILE A 38 -7.64 4.28 -28.98
C ILE A 38 -7.87 3.03 -29.85
N SER A 39 -7.99 3.18 -31.17
CA SER A 39 -8.10 2.03 -32.09
C SER A 39 -6.81 1.21 -32.17
N HIS A 40 -5.65 1.84 -31.95
CA HIS A 40 -4.35 1.17 -31.99
C HIS A 40 -3.90 0.65 -30.63
N LEU A 41 -4.32 1.29 -29.54
CA LEU A 41 -3.89 0.94 -28.18
C LEU A 41 -4.01 -0.58 -27.88
N PRO A 42 -5.12 -1.27 -28.15
CA PRO A 42 -5.26 -2.70 -27.83
C PRO A 42 -4.30 -3.61 -28.59
N VAL A 43 -3.80 -3.17 -29.75
CA VAL A 43 -2.87 -3.95 -30.60
C VAL A 43 -1.51 -4.08 -29.94
N PHE A 44 -1.12 -3.09 -29.12
CA PHE A 44 0.16 -3.07 -28.43
C PHE A 44 0.07 -3.49 -26.96
N LEU A 45 -1.10 -3.94 -26.50
CA LEU A 45 -1.28 -4.51 -25.17
C LEU A 45 -1.26 -6.04 -25.26
N GLU A 46 -0.55 -6.68 -24.34
CA GLU A 46 -0.48 -8.13 -24.19
C GLU A 46 -0.77 -8.57 -22.75
N GLY A 47 -0.98 -9.87 -22.56
CA GLY A 47 -1.11 -10.50 -21.25
C GLY A 47 -2.15 -9.81 -20.34
N ILE A 48 -1.67 -9.36 -19.17
CA ILE A 48 -2.51 -8.75 -18.13
C ILE A 48 -3.04 -7.38 -18.56
N ALA A 49 -2.25 -6.58 -19.26
CA ALA A 49 -2.66 -5.25 -19.72
C ALA A 49 -3.82 -5.30 -20.72
N LEU A 50 -3.79 -6.25 -21.65
CA LEU A 50 -4.89 -6.45 -22.60
C LEU A 50 -6.17 -6.94 -21.92
N LYS A 51 -6.04 -7.89 -20.98
CA LYS A 51 -7.19 -8.38 -20.19
C LYS A 51 -7.83 -7.25 -19.39
N PHE A 52 -7.02 -6.41 -18.75
CA PHE A 52 -7.49 -5.25 -18.00
C PHE A 52 -8.22 -4.26 -18.90
N PHE A 53 -7.64 -3.91 -20.06
CA PHE A 53 -8.29 -3.00 -21.01
C PHE A 53 -9.66 -3.51 -21.46
N ARG A 54 -9.76 -4.81 -21.80
CA ARG A 54 -11.02 -5.43 -22.22
C ARG A 54 -12.10 -5.46 -21.12
N ALA A 55 -11.69 -5.42 -19.85
CA ALA A 55 -12.60 -5.39 -18.72
C ALA A 55 -13.12 -3.98 -18.39
N LEU A 56 -12.57 -2.92 -19.01
CA LEU A 56 -13.03 -1.55 -18.79
C LEU A 56 -14.42 -1.32 -19.42
N PRO A 57 -15.22 -0.40 -18.88
CA PRO A 57 -16.45 0.06 -19.54
C PRO A 57 -16.22 0.57 -20.96
N LEU A 58 -17.19 0.36 -21.87
CA LEU A 58 -17.08 0.77 -23.27
C LEU A 58 -16.84 2.28 -23.44
N GLU A 59 -17.38 3.11 -22.54
CA GLU A 59 -17.17 4.56 -22.51
C GLU A 59 -15.72 4.95 -22.22
N ILE A 60 -14.97 4.07 -21.54
CA ILE A 60 -13.55 4.24 -21.25
C ILE A 60 -12.73 3.64 -22.41
N GLN A 61 -13.12 2.46 -22.90
CA GLN A 61 -12.49 1.83 -24.08
C GLN A 61 -12.61 2.68 -25.35
N GLY A 62 -13.59 3.57 -25.44
CA GLY A 62 -13.77 4.49 -26.57
C GLY A 62 -12.97 5.78 -26.48
N SER A 63 -12.22 6.01 -25.40
CA SER A 63 -11.45 7.24 -25.18
C SER A 63 -10.04 6.93 -24.69
N TYR A 64 -9.04 7.32 -25.49
CA TYR A 64 -7.63 7.18 -25.16
C TYR A 64 -7.25 7.89 -23.87
N PRO A 65 -7.64 9.16 -23.60
CA PRO A 65 -7.34 9.80 -22.31
C PRO A 65 -7.83 8.99 -21.11
N LYS A 66 -9.08 8.49 -21.15
CA LYS A 66 -9.67 7.71 -20.05
C LYS A 66 -8.99 6.35 -19.89
N SER A 67 -8.76 5.66 -21.00
CA SER A 67 -8.08 4.37 -21.02
C SER A 67 -6.64 4.48 -20.54
N LYS A 68 -5.91 5.50 -21.00
CA LYS A 68 -4.54 5.82 -20.56
C LYS A 68 -4.51 6.07 -19.05
N GLU A 69 -5.47 6.82 -18.50
CA GLU A 69 -5.53 7.09 -17.07
C GLU A 69 -5.76 5.81 -16.24
N HIS A 70 -6.64 4.92 -16.70
CA HIS A 70 -6.90 3.64 -16.02
C HIS A 70 -5.70 2.71 -16.10
N LEU A 71 -5.08 2.60 -17.27
CA LEU A 71 -3.85 1.83 -17.46
C LEU A 71 -2.71 2.43 -16.62
N LYS A 72 -2.58 3.77 -16.59
CA LYS A 72 -1.63 4.47 -15.74
C LYS A 72 -1.86 4.14 -14.28
N THR A 73 -3.10 4.18 -13.80
CA THR A 73 -3.44 3.89 -12.40
C THR A 73 -3.14 2.44 -12.04
N ARG A 74 -3.36 1.50 -12.96
CA ARG A 74 -3.13 0.07 -12.74
C ARG A 74 -1.64 -0.31 -12.81
N PHE A 75 -0.89 0.27 -13.75
CA PHE A 75 0.47 -0.16 -14.09
C PHE A 75 1.56 0.85 -13.73
N SER A 76 1.22 2.04 -13.24
CA SER A 76 2.22 2.87 -12.57
C SER A 76 2.47 2.31 -11.17
N PRO A 77 3.72 2.33 -10.69
CA PRO A 77 4.00 2.01 -9.31
C PRO A 77 3.25 3.01 -8.42
N SER A 78 2.16 2.56 -7.80
CA SER A 78 1.46 3.38 -6.82
C SER A 78 2.39 3.51 -5.62
N VAL A 79 2.85 4.72 -5.34
CA VAL A 79 3.39 5.05 -4.03
C VAL A 79 2.18 5.09 -3.10
N GLY A 80 1.76 3.94 -2.55
CA GLY A 80 0.86 3.92 -1.39
C GLY A 80 -0.49 3.19 -1.49
N LYS A 81 -0.77 2.30 -2.45
CA LYS A 81 -1.89 1.35 -2.31
C LYS A 81 -1.42 -0.10 -2.37
N SER A 82 -1.13 -0.62 -1.17
CA SER A 82 -0.77 -2.00 -0.88
C SER A 82 -1.97 -2.96 -0.99
N SER A 83 -2.43 -3.26 -2.20
CA SER A 83 -3.08 -4.55 -2.46
C SER A 83 -2.27 -5.26 -3.54
N MET A 84 -1.07 -5.68 -3.16
CA MET A 84 -0.23 -6.50 -4.01
C MET A 84 -0.88 -7.90 -4.02
N ASP A 85 -1.50 -8.29 -5.13
CA ASP A 85 -2.06 -9.63 -5.30
C ASP A 85 -0.93 -10.69 -5.25
N LEU A 86 -1.26 -11.93 -4.92
CA LEU A 86 -0.32 -13.07 -4.87
C LEU A 86 0.53 -13.27 -6.12
N GLU A 87 -0.12 -13.13 -7.28
CA GLU A 87 0.54 -13.20 -8.59
C GLU A 87 1.57 -12.08 -8.73
N ASN A 88 1.27 -10.92 -8.15
CA ASN A 88 2.15 -9.76 -8.15
C ASN A 88 3.39 -10.00 -7.26
N TYR A 89 3.25 -10.61 -6.08
CA TYR A 89 4.41 -10.95 -5.24
C TYR A 89 5.34 -11.99 -5.89
N ARG A 90 4.79 -12.99 -6.58
CA ARG A 90 5.61 -14.00 -7.28
C ARG A 90 6.36 -13.40 -8.45
N ASN A 91 5.69 -12.63 -9.31
CA ASN A 91 6.33 -11.93 -10.43
C ASN A 91 7.38 -10.95 -9.92
N PHE A 92 7.05 -10.23 -8.85
CA PHE A 92 7.97 -9.29 -8.21
C PHE A 92 9.21 -10.00 -7.66
N GLY A 93 9.03 -11.09 -6.92
CA GLY A 93 10.15 -11.90 -6.42
C GLY A 93 11.01 -12.48 -7.53
N TYR A 94 10.40 -12.94 -8.62
CA TYR A 94 11.10 -13.41 -9.81
C TYR A 94 11.94 -12.30 -10.46
N ASN A 95 11.38 -11.10 -10.61
CA ASN A 95 12.09 -9.95 -11.17
C ASN A 95 13.30 -9.55 -10.30
N ILE A 96 13.16 -9.61 -8.98
CA ILE A 96 14.29 -9.38 -8.07
C ILE A 96 15.37 -10.45 -8.23
N LYS A 97 14.99 -11.74 -8.25
CA LYS A 97 15.94 -12.84 -8.49
C LYS A 97 16.73 -12.61 -9.77
N LYS A 98 16.02 -12.35 -10.88
CA LYS A 98 16.62 -12.07 -12.19
C LYS A 98 17.58 -10.88 -12.16
N LEU A 99 17.21 -9.77 -11.52
CA LEU A 99 18.07 -8.58 -11.44
C LEU A 99 19.34 -8.85 -10.63
N VAL A 100 19.20 -9.51 -9.48
CA VAL A 100 20.34 -9.85 -8.62
C VAL A 100 21.24 -10.88 -9.29
N ASP A 101 20.68 -11.89 -9.98
CA ASP A 101 21.46 -12.86 -10.75
C ASP A 101 22.26 -12.21 -11.88
N LEU A 102 21.70 -11.20 -12.54
CA LEU A 102 22.38 -10.44 -13.58
C LEU A 102 23.49 -9.54 -13.01
N ALA A 103 23.22 -8.86 -11.90
CA ALA A 103 24.14 -7.91 -11.29
C ALA A 103 25.28 -8.57 -10.50
N PHE A 104 25.02 -9.74 -9.88
CA PHE A 104 25.92 -10.42 -8.96
C PHE A 104 26.19 -11.85 -9.40
N ARG A 105 26.64 -12.05 -10.64
CA ARG A 105 26.86 -13.38 -11.23
C ARG A 105 27.84 -14.26 -10.46
N LEU A 106 28.83 -13.65 -9.82
CA LEU A 106 29.92 -14.34 -9.12
C LEU A 106 29.59 -14.70 -7.67
N PHE A 107 28.44 -14.25 -7.16
CA PHE A 107 28.03 -14.55 -5.79
C PHE A 107 27.51 -15.98 -5.68
N ASP A 108 27.77 -16.61 -4.54
CA ASP A 108 27.24 -17.93 -4.26
C ASP A 108 25.73 -17.89 -3.98
N GLY A 109 25.08 -19.06 -3.93
CA GLY A 109 23.63 -19.13 -3.73
C GLY A 109 23.16 -18.50 -2.41
N LYS A 110 23.98 -18.55 -1.35
CA LYS A 110 23.61 -18.02 -0.02
C LYS A 110 23.71 -16.51 0.02
N ASP A 111 24.77 -15.95 -0.55
CA ASP A 111 24.96 -14.50 -0.64
C ASP A 111 23.88 -13.88 -1.54
N LYS A 112 23.52 -14.57 -2.62
CA LYS A 112 22.40 -14.19 -3.48
C LYS A 112 21.05 -14.25 -2.76
N ASP A 113 20.79 -15.28 -1.97
CA ASP A 113 19.56 -15.38 -1.18
C ASP A 113 19.40 -14.21 -0.22
N CYS A 114 20.49 -13.79 0.44
CA CYS A 114 20.50 -12.62 1.30
C CYS A 114 20.20 -11.33 0.51
N LEU A 115 20.74 -11.20 -0.70
CA LEU A 115 20.48 -10.06 -1.59
C LEU A 115 19.04 -10.06 -2.14
N TYR A 116 18.49 -11.22 -2.50
CA TYR A 116 17.10 -11.34 -2.93
C TYR A 116 16.16 -10.85 -1.84
N LEU A 117 16.34 -11.36 -0.62
CA LEU A 117 15.50 -10.99 0.52
C LEU A 117 15.64 -9.51 0.85
N THR A 118 16.87 -8.99 0.92
CA THR A 118 17.10 -7.56 1.21
C THR A 118 16.46 -6.64 0.19
N ASN A 119 16.59 -6.95 -1.10
CA ASN A 119 15.99 -6.14 -2.17
C ASN A 119 14.46 -6.24 -2.19
N PHE A 120 13.91 -7.39 -1.80
CA PHE A 120 12.48 -7.59 -1.67
C PHE A 120 11.91 -6.75 -0.52
N LEU A 121 12.49 -6.85 0.68
CA LEU A 121 12.04 -6.11 1.86
C LEU A 121 12.08 -4.58 1.67
N LYS A 122 13.07 -4.06 0.94
CA LYS A 122 13.18 -2.62 0.64
C LYS A 122 12.05 -2.06 -0.22
N LYS A 123 11.29 -2.92 -0.90
CA LYS A 123 10.33 -2.51 -1.94
C LYS A 123 8.89 -2.93 -1.64
N ILE A 124 8.66 -3.75 -0.61
CA ILE A 124 7.31 -4.06 -0.12
C ILE A 124 6.83 -3.03 0.90
N ASP A 125 5.60 -3.19 1.37
CA ASP A 125 5.02 -2.34 2.42
C ASP A 125 5.86 -2.39 3.70
N PRO A 126 6.20 -1.24 4.32
CA PRO A 126 7.07 -1.19 5.50
C PRO A 126 6.57 -2.04 6.67
N VAL A 127 5.25 -2.12 6.89
CA VAL A 127 4.67 -2.92 7.98
C VAL A 127 4.87 -4.41 7.71
N GLN A 128 4.72 -4.84 6.46
CA GLN A 128 5.03 -6.23 6.08
C GLN A 128 6.53 -6.53 6.17
N ALA A 129 7.37 -5.59 5.76
CA ALA A 129 8.82 -5.74 5.83
C ALA A 129 9.30 -5.90 7.28
N GLU A 130 8.75 -5.14 8.22
CA GLU A 130 9.03 -5.25 9.65
C GLU A 130 8.62 -6.63 10.21
N VAL A 131 7.42 -7.10 9.87
CA VAL A 131 6.94 -8.43 10.29
C VAL A 131 7.81 -9.55 9.72
N ILE A 132 8.28 -9.42 8.47
CA ILE A 132 9.17 -10.42 7.87
C ILE A 132 10.56 -10.37 8.51
N ALA A 133 11.12 -9.17 8.74
CA ALA A 133 12.44 -8.99 9.30
C ALA A 133 12.56 -9.52 10.75
N THR A 134 11.45 -9.50 11.49
CA THR A 134 11.35 -10.04 12.85
C THR A 134 11.10 -11.56 12.89
N HIS A 135 10.90 -12.20 11.73
CA HIS A 135 10.56 -13.62 11.65
C HIS A 135 11.81 -14.47 11.32
N ASP A 136 12.48 -14.98 12.36
CA ASP A 136 13.78 -15.69 12.28
C ASP A 136 13.84 -16.87 11.29
N SER A 137 12.70 -17.47 10.96
CA SER A 137 12.64 -18.59 10.03
C SER A 137 12.65 -18.19 8.55
N VAL A 138 12.54 -16.89 8.23
CA VAL A 138 12.49 -16.42 6.83
C VAL A 138 13.91 -16.15 6.34
N LYS A 139 14.43 -17.06 5.52
CA LYS A 139 15.77 -16.98 4.92
C LYS A 139 15.75 -16.82 3.41
N THR A 140 14.62 -17.09 2.78
CA THR A 140 14.48 -16.99 1.32
C THR A 140 13.35 -16.05 0.94
N ILE A 141 13.46 -15.47 -0.24
CA ILE A 141 12.42 -14.61 -0.81
C ILE A 141 11.09 -15.37 -1.01
N ASP A 142 11.13 -16.67 -1.29
CA ASP A 142 9.90 -17.48 -1.44
C ASP A 142 9.17 -17.64 -0.08
N GLN A 143 9.91 -17.78 1.01
CA GLN A 143 9.35 -17.78 2.36
C GLN A 143 8.77 -16.41 2.74
N ALA A 144 9.45 -15.32 2.36
CA ALA A 144 8.94 -13.96 2.55
C ALA A 144 7.64 -13.72 1.78
N ILE A 145 7.56 -14.16 0.52
CA ILE A 145 6.35 -14.08 -0.31
C ILE A 145 5.20 -14.88 0.34
N ALA A 146 5.47 -16.09 0.82
CA ALA A 146 4.47 -16.89 1.50
C ALA A 146 3.97 -16.22 2.80
N LEU A 147 4.84 -15.52 3.52
CA LEU A 147 4.47 -14.78 4.72
C LEU A 147 3.68 -13.51 4.38
N CYS A 148 4.09 -12.73 3.38
CA CYS A 148 3.31 -11.61 2.83
C CYS A 148 1.87 -12.03 2.51
N LYS A 149 1.71 -13.18 1.86
CA LYS A 149 0.39 -13.76 1.58
C LYS A 149 -0.42 -13.95 2.86
N LYS A 150 0.16 -14.64 3.86
CA LYS A 150 -0.53 -14.90 5.13
C LYS A 150 -0.95 -13.59 5.82
N ILE A 151 -0.12 -12.55 5.74
CA ILE A 151 -0.44 -11.23 6.32
C ILE A 151 -1.62 -10.58 5.58
N VAL A 152 -1.65 -10.66 4.25
CA VAL A 152 -2.77 -10.15 3.43
C VAL A 152 -4.04 -10.95 3.71
N ASP A 153 -3.99 -12.28 3.65
CA ASP A 153 -5.12 -13.17 3.95
C ASP A 153 -5.65 -12.91 5.36
N ALA A 154 -4.77 -12.72 6.36
CA ALA A 154 -5.17 -12.37 7.72
C ALA A 154 -5.81 -10.98 7.81
N LYS A 155 -5.29 -9.99 7.08
CA LYS A 155 -5.93 -8.66 6.98
C LYS A 155 -7.30 -8.74 6.32
N GLU A 156 -7.53 -9.60 5.35
CA GLU A 156 -8.86 -9.77 4.74
C GLU A 156 -9.82 -10.52 5.68
N MET A 157 -9.36 -11.59 6.32
CA MET A 157 -10.17 -12.39 7.24
C MET A 157 -10.52 -11.66 8.55
N TYR A 158 -9.60 -10.85 9.06
CA TYR A 158 -9.72 -10.20 10.36
C TYR A 158 -9.82 -8.67 10.29
N GLY A 159 -9.36 -8.02 9.21
CA GLY A 159 -9.36 -6.56 9.08
C GLY A 159 -10.71 -5.92 8.77
N ALA A 160 -11.71 -6.69 8.35
CA ALA A 160 -13.11 -6.23 8.29
C ALA A 160 -13.84 -6.32 9.64
N LYS A 161 -13.21 -6.91 10.67
CA LYS A 161 -13.61 -6.70 12.05
C LYS A 161 -12.72 -5.62 12.62
N SER A 162 -13.03 -4.36 12.30
CA SER A 162 -12.78 -3.32 13.28
C SER A 162 -13.37 -3.85 14.57
N CYS A 163 -12.49 -4.10 15.53
CA CYS A 163 -12.84 -4.68 16.80
C CYS A 163 -13.71 -3.61 17.48
N ASN A 164 -15.04 -3.73 17.41
CA ASN A 164 -15.99 -2.84 18.10
C ASN A 164 -15.65 -2.70 19.60
N THR A 165 -14.87 -3.65 20.14
CA THR A 165 -14.29 -3.63 21.47
C THR A 165 -13.23 -2.55 21.68
N VAL A 166 -12.45 -2.13 20.69
CA VAL A 166 -11.43 -1.06 20.86
C VAL A 166 -12.08 0.32 20.86
N ASP A 167 -13.07 0.58 20.00
CA ASP A 167 -13.85 1.82 20.03
C ASP A 167 -14.69 1.93 21.31
N ALA A 168 -15.33 0.83 21.75
CA ALA A 168 -16.03 0.80 23.04
C ALA A 168 -15.08 1.01 24.22
N SER A 169 -13.87 0.44 24.18
CA SER A 169 -12.86 0.62 25.23
C SER A 169 -12.31 2.04 25.26
N LEU A 170 -12.13 2.68 24.09
CA LEU A 170 -11.69 4.07 24.00
C LEU A 170 -12.75 5.03 24.56
N GLU A 171 -14.02 4.77 24.28
CA GLU A 171 -15.13 5.59 24.78
C GLU A 171 -15.34 5.41 26.29
N ILE A 172 -15.27 4.17 26.80
CA ILE A 172 -15.26 3.90 28.25
C ILE A 172 -14.09 4.60 28.94
N THR A 173 -12.90 4.62 28.31
CA THR A 173 -11.72 5.29 28.89
C THR A 173 -11.90 6.81 28.95
N LYS A 174 -12.55 7.42 27.95
CA LYS A 174 -12.90 8.85 27.97
C LYS A 174 -13.95 9.17 29.03
N GLU A 175 -14.97 8.33 29.17
CA GLU A 175 -16.04 8.49 30.17
C GLU A 175 -15.45 8.44 31.59
N LEU A 176 -14.66 7.40 31.88
CA LEU A 176 -13.96 7.25 33.17
C LEU A 176 -13.04 8.43 33.46
N LYS A 177 -12.34 8.96 32.45
CA LYS A 177 -11.49 10.14 32.63
C LYS A 177 -12.29 11.39 33.01
N LYS A 178 -13.47 11.59 32.43
CA LYS A 178 -14.37 12.70 32.80
C LYS A 178 -14.90 12.54 34.22
N GLU A 179 -15.30 11.34 34.62
CA GLU A 179 -15.78 11.07 35.98
C GLU A 179 -14.71 11.30 37.03
N ILE A 180 -13.48 10.82 36.80
CA ILE A 180 -12.34 11.05 37.70
C ILE A 180 -12.07 12.55 37.85
N GLN A 181 -12.12 13.32 36.75
CA GLN A 181 -11.92 14.76 36.81
C GLN A 181 -13.03 15.44 37.63
N SER A 182 -14.30 15.09 37.40
CA SER A 182 -15.44 15.62 38.15
C SER A 182 -15.37 15.31 39.65
N LEU A 183 -14.95 14.08 40.00
CA LEU A 183 -14.72 13.70 41.40
C LEU A 183 -13.57 14.49 42.02
N THR A 184 -12.48 14.68 41.27
CA THR A 184 -11.32 15.47 41.72
C THR A 184 -11.72 16.91 42.02
N ASP A 185 -12.51 17.53 41.14
CA ASP A 185 -12.98 18.91 41.32
C ASP A 185 -13.91 19.03 42.55
N LYS A 186 -14.79 18.05 42.77
CA LYS A 186 -15.66 18.00 43.96
C LYS A 186 -14.86 17.83 45.25
N VAL A 187 -13.85 16.96 45.26
CA VAL A 187 -12.97 16.78 46.43
C VAL A 187 -12.22 18.07 46.73
N ASN A 188 -11.69 18.75 45.71
CA ASN A 188 -11.01 20.03 45.87
C ASN A 188 -11.95 21.12 46.40
N ALA A 189 -13.20 21.17 45.93
CA ALA A 189 -14.22 22.10 46.44
C ALA A 189 -14.52 21.86 47.93
N ILE A 190 -14.72 20.60 48.34
CA ILE A 190 -14.94 20.24 49.75
C ILE A 190 -13.72 20.58 50.61
N LEU A 191 -12.51 20.38 50.07
CA LEU A 191 -11.26 20.69 50.78
C LEU A 191 -11.07 22.21 50.98
N LEU A 192 -11.59 23.02 50.06
CA LEU A 192 -11.63 24.48 50.17
C LEU A 192 -12.68 24.93 51.19
N GLU A 193 -13.87 24.32 51.21
CA GLU A 193 -14.92 24.63 52.20
C GLU A 193 -14.48 24.28 53.64
N LYS A 194 -13.78 23.15 53.83
CA LYS A 194 -13.21 22.78 55.14
C LYS A 194 -12.08 23.70 55.63
N LYS A 195 -11.40 24.42 54.74
CA LYS A 195 -10.39 25.43 55.12
C LYS A 195 -11.01 26.77 55.50
N SER A 196 -12.30 26.97 55.24
CA SER A 196 -13.03 28.22 55.54
C SER A 196 -13.90 28.16 56.81
N GLU A 197 -13.96 27.04 57.54
CA GLU A 197 -14.59 27.01 58.86
C GLU A 197 -13.72 27.79 59.89
N PRO A 198 -14.20 28.92 60.45
CA PRO A 198 -13.49 29.63 61.49
C PRO A 198 -13.57 28.83 62.80
N CYS A 199 -12.43 28.56 63.42
CA CYS A 199 -12.37 28.08 64.80
C CYS A 199 -13.05 29.11 65.72
N TYR A 200 -14.28 28.84 66.16
CA TYR A 200 -14.85 29.54 67.31
C TYR A 200 -14.11 29.09 68.56
N ALA A 201 -13.10 29.86 68.96
CA ALA A 201 -12.48 29.75 70.27
C ALA A 201 -13.51 30.18 71.32
N ALA A 202 -13.99 29.23 72.11
CA ALA A 202 -14.81 29.48 73.29
C ALA A 202 -14.01 30.30 74.31
N VAL A 203 -14.50 31.49 74.65
CA VAL A 203 -13.95 32.33 75.72
C VAL A 203 -14.45 31.79 77.07
N PRO A 204 -13.59 31.53 78.07
CA PRO A 204 -14.06 31.10 79.40
C PRO A 204 -14.64 32.28 80.18
N LYS A 205 -15.76 32.03 80.85
CA LYS A 205 -16.42 32.95 81.79
C LYS A 205 -15.56 33.15 83.04
N GLN A 206 -15.42 34.39 83.49
CA GLN A 206 -15.12 34.76 84.88
C GLN A 206 -16.42 35.15 85.59
#